data_AF-A0A5Q2NWJ5-F1
#
_entry.id   AF-A0A5Q2NWJ5-F1
#
_cell.length_a   1.000
_cell.length_b   1.000
_cell.length_c   1.000
_cell.angle_alpha   90.00
_cell.angle_beta   90.00
_cell.angle_gamma   90.00
#
_symmetry.space_group_name_H-M   'P 1'
#
loop_
_entity.id
_entity.type
_entity.pdbx_description
1 polymer ?
#
loop_
_entity_poly.entity_id
_entity_poly.type
_entity_poly.pdbx_seq_one_letter_code
_entity_poly.pdbx_strand_id
1 'polypeptide(L)'
;MSDNQTTPAVATQEPAAAQQRDILDQLMKPEVQQSLTVLVDNLPKLAEIVTLMTSSYDVAKSLATDKVLLSDFGGGLGEMVKPIVDKTKTVAQAAIEAGDHAANESNTVGLFGMLRMLKDPNVQRTLRFTQAFLEALGEKEKQKN
;
A
#
# COMPACT_ATOMS: atom_id res chain seq x y z
N MET A 1 -35.22 -46.59 -29.23
CA MET A 1 -35.91 -45.31 -29.48
C MET A 1 -36.53 -44.91 -28.16
N SER A 2 -36.18 -43.83 -27.48
CA SER A 2 -35.21 -42.75 -27.69
C SER A 2 -35.15 -42.00 -26.36
N ASP A 3 -33.94 -41.84 -25.83
CA ASP A 3 -33.29 -40.55 -25.53
C ASP A 3 -33.76 -39.82 -24.26
N ASN A 4 -32.89 -39.92 -23.23
CA ASN A 4 -32.22 -38.80 -22.57
C ASN A 4 -33.01 -37.50 -22.36
N GLN A 5 -33.13 -37.06 -21.11
CA GLN A 5 -32.45 -35.83 -20.68
C GLN A 5 -32.53 -35.58 -19.16
N THR A 6 -31.34 -35.53 -18.59
CA THR A 6 -30.87 -34.82 -17.40
C THR A 6 -31.38 -33.37 -17.31
N THR A 7 -31.76 -32.96 -16.09
CA THR A 7 -31.61 -31.66 -15.34
C THR A 7 -31.07 -30.46 -16.14
N PRO A 8 -31.45 -29.16 -15.90
CA PRO A 8 -31.41 -28.53 -14.57
C PRO A 8 -32.27 -27.26 -14.32
N ALA A 9 -32.05 -26.62 -13.15
CA ALA A 9 -32.37 -25.23 -12.76
C ALA A 9 -33.64 -25.01 -11.94
N VAL A 10 -33.68 -24.22 -10.86
CA VAL A 10 -32.70 -23.40 -10.14
C VAL A 10 -33.35 -23.13 -8.78
N ALA A 11 -32.72 -23.54 -7.68
CA ALA A 11 -33.04 -23.04 -6.34
C ALA A 11 -31.91 -22.07 -5.96
N THR A 12 -31.95 -20.87 -6.52
CA THR A 12 -30.99 -19.80 -6.20
C THR A 12 -31.76 -18.65 -5.59
N GLN A 13 -31.91 -18.65 -4.27
CA GLN A 13 -32.15 -17.47 -3.46
C GLN A 13 -32.11 -17.81 -1.96
N GLU A 14 -30.93 -18.21 -1.46
CA GLU A 14 -30.67 -18.22 0.00
C GLU A 14 -29.20 -17.98 0.45
N PRO A 15 -28.26 -17.41 -0.33
CA PRO A 15 -26.88 -17.22 0.17
C PRO A 15 -26.76 -16.06 1.18
N ALA A 16 -27.45 -14.93 0.96
CA ALA A 16 -27.20 -13.70 1.73
C ALA A 16 -27.60 -13.79 3.21
N ALA A 17 -28.74 -14.43 3.53
CA ALA A 17 -29.21 -14.55 4.90
C ALA A 17 -28.38 -15.55 5.72
N ALA A 18 -27.86 -16.60 5.09
CA ALA A 18 -26.97 -17.56 5.72
C ALA A 18 -25.58 -16.95 6.01
N GLN A 19 -25.03 -16.19 5.06
CA GLN A 19 -23.75 -15.50 5.23
C GLN A 19 -23.80 -14.37 6.26
N GLN A 20 -24.91 -13.63 6.35
CA GLN A 20 -25.10 -12.64 7.41
C GLN A 20 -25.16 -13.27 8.80
N ARG A 21 -25.82 -14.43 8.96
CA ARG A 21 -25.82 -15.16 10.25
C ARG A 21 -24.43 -15.64 10.64
N ASP A 22 -23.66 -16.15 9.69
CA ASP A 22 -22.29 -16.62 9.93
C ASP A 22 -21.34 -15.47 10.34
N ILE A 23 -21.50 -14.29 9.73
CA ILE A 23 -20.78 -13.08 10.14
C ILE A 23 -21.20 -12.65 11.55
N LEU A 24 -22.51 -12.67 11.88
CA LEU A 24 -22.99 -12.33 13.22
C LEU A 24 -22.44 -13.30 14.27
N ASP A 25 -22.43 -14.60 13.99
CA ASP A 25 -21.83 -15.61 14.88
C ASP A 25 -20.32 -15.39 15.04
N GLN A 26 -19.64 -14.94 13.99
CA GLN A 26 -18.22 -14.59 14.05
C GLN A 26 -17.97 -13.30 14.86
N LEU A 27 -18.85 -12.31 14.78
CA LEU A 27 -18.80 -11.09 15.61
C LEU A 27 -19.13 -11.37 17.09
N MET A 28 -19.88 -12.44 17.38
CA MET A 28 -20.19 -12.88 18.74
C MET A 28 -19.03 -13.62 19.43
N LYS A 29 -17.99 -14.03 18.69
CA LYS A 29 -16.80 -14.64 19.30
C LYS A 29 -16.10 -13.65 20.24
N PRO A 30 -15.73 -14.05 21.46
CA PRO A 30 -15.18 -13.14 22.47
C PRO A 30 -13.89 -12.44 21.99
N GLU A 31 -13.08 -13.09 21.18
CA GLU A 31 -11.85 -12.51 20.60
C GLU A 31 -12.17 -11.39 19.60
N VAL A 32 -13.26 -11.54 18.83
CA VAL A 32 -13.72 -10.54 17.86
C VAL A 32 -14.38 -9.36 18.57
N GLN A 33 -15.19 -9.63 19.60
CA GLN A 33 -15.75 -8.57 20.44
C GLN A 33 -14.64 -7.74 21.12
N GLN A 34 -13.62 -8.40 21.68
CA GLN A 34 -12.51 -7.72 22.31
C GLN A 34 -11.72 -6.87 21.30
N SER A 35 -11.51 -7.38 20.08
CA SER A 35 -10.85 -6.63 19.00
C SER A 35 -11.69 -5.42 18.56
N LEU A 36 -13.02 -5.56 18.47
CA LEU A 36 -13.94 -4.46 18.18
C LEU A 36 -13.97 -3.42 19.29
N THR A 37 -13.99 -3.83 20.56
CA THR A 37 -13.88 -2.93 21.71
C THR A 37 -12.59 -2.13 21.64
N VAL A 38 -11.45 -2.79 21.44
CA VAL A 38 -10.16 -2.12 21.28
C VAL A 38 -10.18 -1.16 20.09
N LEU A 39 -10.79 -1.54 18.97
CA LEU A 39 -10.88 -0.69 17.78
C LEU A 39 -11.74 0.55 18.04
N VAL A 40 -12.88 0.39 18.73
CA VAL A 40 -13.76 1.49 19.16
C VAL A 40 -13.05 2.42 20.14
N ASP A 41 -12.37 1.87 21.14
CA ASP A 41 -11.62 2.64 22.14
C ASP A 41 -10.46 3.43 21.52
N ASN A 42 -9.88 2.93 20.43
CA ASN A 42 -8.81 3.60 19.70
C ASN A 42 -9.29 4.44 18.50
N LEU A 43 -10.61 4.57 18.26
CA LEU A 43 -11.16 5.46 17.23
C LEU A 43 -10.62 6.90 17.32
N PRO A 44 -10.48 7.52 18.50
CA PRO A 44 -9.90 8.87 18.61
C PRO A 44 -8.48 8.95 18.04
N LYS A 45 -7.62 7.94 18.32
CA LYS A 45 -6.25 7.88 17.78
C LYS A 45 -6.25 7.69 16.27
N LEU A 46 -7.19 6.91 15.72
CA LEU A 46 -7.33 6.77 14.27
C LEU A 46 -7.72 8.09 13.61
N ALA A 47 -8.61 8.87 14.23
CA ALA A 47 -8.96 10.22 13.76
C ALA A 47 -7.77 11.19 13.83
N GLU A 48 -6.94 11.11 14.88
CA GLU A 48 -5.71 11.88 15.00
C GLU A 48 -4.70 11.53 13.89
N ILE A 49 -4.52 10.24 13.56
CA ILE A 49 -3.63 9.80 12.49
C ILE A 49 -4.11 10.32 11.13
N VAL A 50 -5.41 10.26 10.85
CA VAL A 50 -5.98 10.81 9.60
C VAL A 50 -5.78 12.32 9.53
N THR A 51 -5.91 13.02 10.66
CA THR A 51 -5.66 14.46 10.74
C THR A 51 -4.19 14.78 10.48
N LEU A 52 -3.26 14.02 11.09
CA LEU A 52 -1.82 14.14 10.86
C LEU A 52 -1.45 13.88 9.39
N MET A 53 -2.03 12.85 8.78
CA MET A 53 -1.85 12.58 7.34
C MET A 53 -2.38 13.73 6.48
N THR A 54 -3.52 14.32 6.83
CA THR A 54 -4.09 15.46 6.10
C THR A 54 -3.19 16.69 6.22
N SER A 55 -2.64 16.98 7.40
CA SER A 55 -1.67 18.08 7.56
C SER A 55 -0.39 17.85 6.75
N SER A 56 0.10 16.61 6.66
CA SER A 56 1.24 16.29 5.80
C SER A 56 0.92 16.38 4.30
N TYR A 57 -0.34 16.14 3.92
CA TYR A 57 -0.82 16.36 2.54
C TYR A 57 -0.78 17.84 2.18
N ASP A 58 -1.15 18.74 3.10
CA ASP A 58 -1.05 20.18 2.87
C ASP A 58 0.42 20.65 2.73
N VAL A 59 1.34 20.06 3.50
CA VAL A 59 2.79 20.32 3.34
C VAL A 59 3.30 19.77 2.00
N ALA A 60 2.97 18.53 1.64
CA ALA A 60 3.36 17.95 0.37
C ALA A 60 2.76 18.69 -0.82
N LYS A 61 1.49 19.12 -0.73
CA LYS A 61 0.82 19.94 -1.73
C LYS A 61 1.46 21.31 -1.83
N SER A 62 1.78 21.96 -0.70
CA SER A 62 2.48 23.25 -0.68
C SER A 62 3.85 23.15 -1.36
N LEU A 63 4.59 22.08 -1.10
CA LEU A 63 5.90 21.83 -1.72
C LEU A 63 5.78 21.44 -3.20
N ALA A 64 4.77 20.66 -3.59
CA ALA A 64 4.56 20.23 -4.97
C ALA A 64 3.99 21.33 -5.87
N THR A 65 3.24 22.28 -5.30
CA THR A 65 2.69 23.42 -6.06
C THR A 65 3.71 24.54 -6.22
N ASP A 66 4.80 24.50 -5.45
CA ASP A 66 5.95 25.40 -5.63
C ASP A 66 6.72 25.00 -6.89
N LYS A 67 6.38 25.69 -7.98
CA LYS A 67 6.99 25.47 -9.30
C LYS A 67 8.50 25.77 -9.32
N VAL A 68 9.00 26.60 -8.39
CA VAL A 68 10.42 26.95 -8.31
C VAL A 68 11.19 25.78 -7.70
N LEU A 69 10.69 25.20 -6.60
CA LEU A 69 11.29 24.02 -6.00
C LEU A 69 11.29 22.80 -6.93
N LEU A 70 10.20 22.56 -7.67
CA LEU A 70 10.14 21.47 -8.66
C LEU A 70 11.12 21.67 -9.82
N SER A 71 11.25 22.91 -10.31
CA SER A 71 12.17 23.25 -11.39
C SER A 71 13.63 23.07 -10.97
N ASP A 72 13.99 23.51 -9.76
CA ASP A 72 15.35 23.39 -9.23
C ASP A 72 15.71 21.93 -8.91
N PHE A 73 14.75 21.14 -8.43
CA PHE A 73 14.95 19.71 -8.18
C PHE A 73 15.05 18.91 -9.49
N GLY A 74 14.22 19.22 -10.49
CA GLY A 74 14.23 18.58 -11.81
C GLY A 74 15.50 18.88 -12.61
N GLY A 75 16.00 20.13 -12.52
CA GLY A 75 17.27 20.53 -13.13
C GLY A 75 18.47 19.84 -12.47
N GLY A 76 18.53 19.81 -11.13
CA GLY A 76 19.64 19.25 -10.37
C GLY A 76 19.73 17.72 -10.42
N LEU A 77 18.60 17.01 -10.44
CA LEU A 77 18.59 15.56 -10.65
C LEU A 77 18.87 15.21 -12.11
N GLY A 78 18.31 15.96 -13.06
CA GLY A 78 18.45 15.70 -14.50
C GLY A 78 19.90 15.63 -14.99
N GLU A 79 20.84 16.36 -14.37
CA GLU A 79 22.26 16.27 -14.71
C GLU A 79 22.98 15.04 -14.12
N MET A 80 22.49 14.49 -13.01
CA MET A 80 23.11 13.35 -12.31
C MET A 80 22.63 11.98 -12.82
N VAL A 81 21.42 11.89 -13.40
CA VAL A 81 20.85 10.62 -13.94
C VAL A 81 21.01 10.42 -15.44
N LYS A 82 21.32 11.46 -16.23
CA LYS A 82 21.57 11.35 -17.69
C LYS A 82 22.51 10.19 -18.08
N PRO A 83 23.68 9.96 -17.44
CA PRO A 83 24.56 8.87 -17.87
C PRO A 83 24.07 7.46 -17.50
N ILE A 84 23.02 7.33 -16.67
CA ILE A 84 22.45 6.05 -16.22
C ILE A 84 21.23 5.68 -17.07
N VAL A 85 20.38 6.65 -17.39
CA VAL A 85 19.15 6.45 -18.19
C VAL A 85 19.48 5.98 -19.60
N ASP A 86 20.55 6.50 -20.21
CA ASP A 86 21.01 6.05 -21.54
C ASP A 86 21.55 4.61 -21.53
N LYS A 87 21.91 4.04 -20.37
CA LYS A 87 22.55 2.71 -20.28
C LYS A 87 21.59 1.54 -20.13
N THR A 88 20.29 1.73 -19.90
CA THR A 88 19.36 0.61 -19.69
C THR A 88 17.94 0.88 -20.19
N LYS A 89 17.73 0.79 -21.51
CA LYS A 89 16.40 0.71 -22.15
C LYS A 89 15.44 -0.26 -21.42
N THR A 90 15.99 -1.33 -20.86
CA THR A 90 15.30 -2.36 -20.06
C THR A 90 14.72 -1.85 -18.73
N VAL A 91 15.37 -0.91 -18.04
CA VAL A 91 14.87 -0.38 -16.76
C VAL A 91 13.68 0.55 -17.00
N ALA A 92 13.75 1.38 -18.05
CA ALA A 92 12.63 2.21 -18.46
C ALA A 92 11.42 1.36 -18.87
N GLN A 93 11.64 0.27 -19.62
CA GLN A 93 10.56 -0.66 -19.99
C GLN A 93 9.94 -1.35 -18.77
N ALA A 94 10.77 -1.86 -17.83
CA ALA A 94 10.27 -2.49 -16.61
C ALA A 94 9.46 -1.51 -15.73
N ALA A 95 9.85 -0.24 -15.68
CA ALA A 95 9.11 0.79 -14.96
C ALA A 95 7.76 1.11 -15.61
N ILE A 96 7.70 1.18 -16.94
CA ILE A 96 6.45 1.38 -17.69
C ILE A 96 5.52 0.18 -17.49
N GLU A 97 6.02 -1.03 -17.63
CA GLU A 97 5.24 -2.26 -17.44
C GLU A 97 4.71 -2.40 -16.00
N ALA A 98 5.52 -2.06 -15.00
CA ALA A 98 5.07 -2.02 -13.61
C ALA A 98 3.99 -0.95 -13.37
N GLY A 99 4.11 0.21 -14.03
CA GLY A 99 3.10 1.27 -13.98
C GLY A 99 1.77 0.86 -14.61
N ASP A 100 1.82 0.24 -15.80
CA ASP A 100 0.65 -0.29 -16.50
C ASP A 100 -0.03 -1.40 -15.68
N HIS A 101 0.75 -2.28 -15.03
CA HIS A 101 0.19 -3.31 -14.13
C HIS A 101 -0.50 -2.67 -12.92
N ALA A 102 0.14 -1.72 -12.25
CA ALA A 102 -0.42 -1.05 -11.08
C ALA A 102 -1.69 -0.23 -11.40
N ALA A 103 -1.79 0.34 -12.60
CA ALA A 103 -2.97 1.12 -13.02
C ALA A 103 -4.18 0.25 -13.40
N ASN A 104 -3.94 -0.97 -13.89
CA ASN A 104 -4.99 -1.91 -14.30
C ASN A 104 -5.44 -2.85 -13.16
N GLU A 105 -4.73 -2.88 -12.04
CA GLU A 105 -5.06 -3.70 -10.87
C GLU A 105 -6.00 -2.94 -9.92
N SER A 106 -7.29 -3.31 -9.92
CA SER A 106 -8.33 -2.65 -9.09
C SER A 106 -8.47 -3.23 -7.68
N ASN A 107 -7.64 -4.21 -7.31
CA ASN A 107 -7.70 -4.84 -5.99
C ASN A 107 -7.04 -3.93 -4.95
N THR A 108 -7.82 -3.47 -3.98
CA THR A 108 -7.29 -2.77 -2.82
C THR A 108 -6.40 -3.68 -1.99
N VAL A 109 -5.20 -3.21 -1.65
CA VAL A 109 -4.29 -3.94 -0.78
C VAL A 109 -4.87 -3.98 0.63
N GLY A 110 -5.36 -5.15 1.06
CA GLY A 110 -5.81 -5.36 2.44
C GLY A 110 -4.67 -5.40 3.45
N LEU A 111 -4.99 -5.34 4.75
CA LEU A 111 -4.00 -5.37 5.85
C LEU A 111 -3.04 -6.56 5.76
N PHE A 112 -3.55 -7.76 5.45
CA PHE A 112 -2.71 -8.93 5.22
C PHE A 112 -1.83 -8.82 3.97
N GLY A 113 -2.30 -8.12 2.93
CA GLY A 113 -1.50 -7.81 1.75
C GLY A 113 -0.33 -6.88 2.08
N MET A 114 -0.57 -5.86 2.90
CA MET A 114 0.48 -4.98 3.41
C MET A 114 1.51 -5.75 4.26
N LEU A 115 1.05 -6.61 5.16
CA LEU A 115 1.93 -7.47 5.97
C LEU A 115 2.76 -8.42 5.10
N ARG A 116 2.16 -8.96 4.03
CA ARG A 116 2.86 -9.81 3.06
C ARG A 116 3.90 -9.03 2.27
N MET A 117 3.59 -7.81 1.83
CA MET A 117 4.55 -6.94 1.14
C MET A 117 5.69 -6.52 2.05
N LEU A 118 5.42 -6.22 3.32
CA LEU A 118 6.48 -5.91 4.29
C LEU A 118 7.42 -7.12 4.50
N LYS A 119 6.90 -8.33 4.36
CA LYS A 119 7.69 -9.57 4.42
C LYS A 119 8.42 -9.87 3.10
N ASP A 120 8.15 -9.15 2.01
CA ASP A 120 8.82 -9.37 0.72
C ASP A 120 10.34 -9.12 0.84
N PRO A 121 11.20 -10.00 0.29
CA PRO A 121 12.64 -9.84 0.36
C PRO A 121 13.16 -8.51 -0.24
N ASN A 122 12.55 -7.99 -1.30
CA ASN A 122 12.97 -6.74 -1.91
C ASN A 122 12.62 -5.55 -1.03
N VAL A 123 11.42 -5.53 -0.45
CA VAL A 123 11.01 -4.50 0.53
C VAL A 123 11.92 -4.54 1.75
N GLN A 124 12.23 -5.74 2.27
CA GLN A 124 13.17 -5.89 3.38
C GLN A 124 14.58 -5.37 3.05
N ARG A 125 15.08 -5.61 1.83
CA ARG A 125 16.38 -5.07 1.39
C ARG A 125 16.37 -3.54 1.37
N THR A 126 15.31 -2.93 0.85
CA THR A 126 15.14 -1.47 0.85
C THR A 126 15.12 -0.92 2.27
N LEU A 127 14.36 -1.52 3.19
CA LEU A 127 14.31 -1.09 4.58
C LEU A 127 15.68 -1.19 5.28
N ARG A 128 16.42 -2.29 5.03
CA ARG A 128 17.78 -2.46 5.56
C ARG A 128 18.76 -1.44 4.99
N PHE A 129 18.65 -1.11 3.70
CA PHE A 129 19.43 -0.05 3.09
C PHE A 129 19.13 1.30 3.75
N THR A 130 17.85 1.64 3.92
CA THR A 130 17.43 2.88 4.58
C THR A 130 17.97 2.97 6.01
N GLN A 131 17.92 1.88 6.77
CA GLN A 131 18.51 1.82 8.11
C GLN A 131 20.01 2.11 8.07
N ALA A 132 20.78 1.38 7.24
CA ALA A 132 22.22 1.56 7.13
C ALA A 132 22.60 2.98 6.65
N PHE A 133 21.79 3.57 5.77
CA PHE A 133 21.95 4.94 5.32
C PHE A 133 21.76 5.95 6.46
N LEU A 134 20.70 5.79 7.27
CA LEU A 134 20.43 6.64 8.42
C LEU A 134 21.50 6.51 9.51
N GLU A 135 22.00 5.30 9.76
CA GLU A 135 23.12 5.06 10.68
C GLU A 135 24.38 5.79 10.22
N ALA A 136 24.74 5.66 8.94
CA ALA A 136 25.89 6.34 8.37
C ALA A 136 25.77 7.87 8.41
N LEU A 137 24.55 8.42 8.29
CA LEU A 137 24.31 9.85 8.47
C LEU A 137 24.48 10.28 9.93
N GLY A 138 23.90 9.53 10.87
CA GLY A 138 24.01 9.83 12.31
C GLY A 138 25.44 9.70 12.85
N GLU A 139 26.23 8.76 12.34
CA GLU A 139 27.65 8.63 12.69
C GLU A 139 28.48 9.83 12.21
N LYS A 140 28.18 10.36 11.02
CA LYS A 140 28.85 11.56 10.49
C LYS A 140 28.52 12.82 11.30
N GLU A 141 27.31 12.93 11.84
CA GLU A 141 26.96 14.04 12.74
C GLU A 141 27.65 13.89 14.10
N LYS A 142 27.73 12.68 14.65
CA LYS A 142 28.45 12.41 15.92
C LYS A 142 29.96 12.66 15.83
N GLN A 143 30.58 12.46 14.67
CA GLN A 143 32.00 12.75 14.47
C GLN A 143 32.31 14.24 14.22
N LYS A 144 31.27 15.06 14.01
CA LYS A 144 31.41 16.51 13.75
C LYS A 144 31.22 17.36 15.02
N ASN A 145 30.76 16.76 16.11
CA ASN A 145 30.71 17.33 17.46
C ASN A 145 31.85 16.80 18.34
#